data_AF-A0A368FAE3-F1
#
_entry.id   AF-A0A368FAE3-F1
#
_cell.length_a   1.000
_cell.length_b   1.000
_cell.length_c   1.000
_cell.angle_alpha   90.00
_cell.angle_beta   90.00
_cell.angle_gamma   90.00
#
_symmetry.space_group_name_H-M   'P 1'
#
loop_
_entity.id
_entity.type
_entity.pdbx_description
1 polymer ?
#
loop_
_entity_poly.entity_id
_entity_poly.type
_entity_poly.pdbx_seq_one_letter_code
_entity_poly.pdbx_strand_id
1 'polypeptide(L)'
;MEKALNYFMVPCKPTECSLKMAKVKVTSQSFSSTYTNGKTRNFAQITVNYEDFYKGNAKINSVELDSSIYSKNISNYKIGTEHVLGIIHTPRGHFMKPYNALTQREKDLLESLKKQ
;
A
#
# COMPACT_ATOMS: atom_id res chain seq x y z
N MET A 1 -18.85 12.05 10.66
CA MET A 1 -17.93 12.22 9.51
C MET A 1 -16.67 11.34 9.58
N GLU A 2 -16.47 10.52 10.62
CA GLU A 2 -15.15 9.90 10.92
C GLU A 2 -14.97 8.42 10.50
N LYS A 3 -16.03 7.70 10.11
CA LYS A 3 -15.94 6.24 9.94
C LYS A 3 -15.14 5.76 8.71
N ALA A 4 -14.97 6.59 7.68
CA ALA A 4 -14.23 6.18 6.47
C ALA A 4 -12.70 6.23 6.66
N LEU A 5 -12.21 7.00 7.63
CA LEU A 5 -10.79 7.14 7.93
C LEU A 5 -10.26 6.02 8.83
N ASN A 6 -11.12 5.35 9.60
CA ASN A 6 -10.70 4.28 10.51
C ASN A 6 -10.23 2.99 9.80
N TYR A 7 -10.52 2.80 8.51
CA TYR A 7 -9.90 1.73 7.72
C TYR A 7 -8.48 2.08 7.23
N PHE A 8 -8.12 3.36 7.26
CA PHE A 8 -6.81 3.87 6.83
C PHE A 8 -5.90 4.31 7.98
N MET A 9 -6.45 4.41 9.20
CA MET A 9 -5.75 4.89 10.39
C MET A 9 -5.52 3.73 11.36
N VAL A 10 -4.39 3.04 11.18
CA VAL A 10 -3.79 2.24 12.25
C VAL A 10 -3.56 3.17 13.44
N PRO A 11 -3.94 2.80 14.68
CA PRO A 11 -3.71 3.65 15.84
C PRO A 11 -2.20 3.77 16.04
N CYS A 12 -1.65 4.93 15.71
CA CYS A 12 -0.26 5.24 15.94
C CYS A 12 -0.17 6.62 16.63
N LYS A 13 0.86 6.78 17.47
CA LYS A 13 1.00 7.97 18.32
C LYS A 13 1.09 9.24 17.44
N PRO A 14 0.53 10.38 17.89
CA PRO A 14 0.39 11.59 17.08
C PRO A 14 1.71 12.14 16.48
N THR A 15 2.84 11.84 17.11
CA THR A 15 4.17 12.33 16.72
C THR A 15 4.90 11.45 15.70
N GLU A 16 4.40 10.24 15.40
CA GLU A 16 5.09 9.24 14.54
C GLU A 16 4.25 8.79 13.32
N CYS A 17 2.99 9.24 13.22
CA CYS A 17 2.08 8.92 12.12
C CYS A 17 2.34 9.76 10.86
N SER A 18 3.52 9.65 10.28
CA SER A 18 3.76 10.14 8.92
C SER A 18 3.17 9.17 7.89
N LEU A 19 1.84 9.06 7.83
CA LEU A 19 1.16 8.37 6.74
C LEU A 19 1.53 9.10 5.45
N LYS A 20 2.19 8.38 4.54
CA LYS A 20 2.55 8.88 3.22
C LYS A 20 1.75 8.11 2.18
N MET A 21 1.25 8.81 1.17
CA MET A 21 0.33 8.23 0.21
C MET A 21 0.71 8.64 -1.21
N ALA A 22 0.70 7.68 -2.12
CA ALA A 22 1.04 7.90 -3.51
C ALA A 22 0.19 7.02 -4.44
N LYS A 23 -0.07 7.53 -5.65
CA LYS A 23 -0.48 6.71 -6.78
C LYS A 23 0.76 6.02 -7.33
N VAL A 24 0.67 4.72 -7.50
CA VAL A 24 1.77 3.90 -8.01
C VAL A 24 1.28 2.94 -9.08
N LYS A 25 2.18 2.54 -9.97
CA LYS A 25 1.93 1.53 -11.00
C LYS A 25 2.83 0.33 -10.78
N VAL A 26 2.25 -0.87 -10.79
CA VAL A 26 3.02 -2.11 -10.65
C VAL A 26 3.90 -2.31 -11.87
N THR A 27 5.21 -2.48 -11.66
CA THR A 27 6.19 -2.65 -12.74
C THR A 27 6.77 -4.06 -12.78
N SER A 28 6.88 -4.73 -11.64
CA SER A 28 7.24 -6.14 -11.60
C SER A 28 6.60 -6.84 -10.41
N GLN A 29 6.47 -8.16 -10.54
CA GLN A 29 5.99 -9.04 -9.51
C GLN A 29 6.90 -10.26 -9.45
N SER A 30 7.41 -10.58 -8.27
CA SER A 30 8.21 -11.79 -8.04
C SER A 30 7.71 -12.55 -6.82
N PHE A 31 8.04 -13.84 -6.77
CA PHE A 31 7.66 -14.72 -5.68
C PHE A 31 8.91 -15.21 -4.98
N SER A 32 8.88 -15.13 -3.65
CA SER A 32 10.00 -15.58 -2.83
C SER A 32 9.49 -16.33 -1.61
N SER A 33 10.34 -17.20 -1.12
CA SER A 33 10.13 -18.02 0.05
C SER A 33 11.32 -17.82 0.97
N THR A 34 11.09 -17.32 2.17
CA THR A 34 12.14 -17.24 3.20
C THR A 34 11.90 -18.32 4.24
N TYR A 35 12.98 -18.97 4.68
CA TYR A 35 12.94 -19.91 5.79
C TYR A 35 13.48 -19.21 7.03
N THR A 36 12.65 -19.04 8.05
CA THR A 36 13.04 -18.37 9.31
C THR A 36 12.41 -19.10 10.48
N ASN A 37 13.20 -19.40 11.51
CA ASN A 37 12.76 -20.08 12.73
C ASN A 37 11.98 -21.38 12.46
N GLY A 38 12.46 -22.22 11.54
CA GLY A 38 11.84 -23.50 11.22
C GLY A 38 10.57 -23.41 10.36
N LYS A 39 10.17 -22.22 9.92
CA LYS A 39 8.95 -21.99 9.13
C LYS A 39 9.27 -21.40 7.77
N THR A 40 8.67 -21.95 6.73
CA THR A 40 8.66 -21.35 5.38
C THR A 40 7.61 -20.26 5.33
N ARG A 41 8.04 -19.04 4.98
CA ARG A 41 7.17 -17.91 4.71
C ARG A 41 7.22 -17.59 3.22
N ASN A 42 6.09 -17.75 2.55
CA ASN A 42 5.92 -17.36 1.15
C ASN A 42 5.40 -15.92 1.09
N PHE A 43 5.95 -15.13 0.16
CA PHE A 43 5.49 -13.78 -0.08
C PHE A 43 5.65 -13.41 -1.56
N ALA A 44 4.83 -12.45 -1.99
CA ALA A 44 4.99 -11.80 -3.28
C ALA A 44 5.67 -10.45 -3.05
N GLN A 45 6.72 -10.16 -3.80
CA GLN A 45 7.34 -8.85 -3.84
C GLN A 45 6.79 -8.10 -5.05
N ILE A 46 6.11 -6.98 -4.79
CA ILE A 46 5.51 -6.12 -5.80
C ILE A 46 6.35 -4.85 -5.93
N THR A 47 7.02 -4.69 -7.07
CA THR A 47 7.78 -3.48 -7.40
C THR A 47 6.84 -2.47 -8.04
N VAL A 48 7.00 -1.21 -7.68
CA VAL A 48 6.11 -0.14 -8.12
C VAL A 48 6.89 1.09 -8.60
N ASN A 49 6.34 1.78 -9.58
CA ASN A 49 6.75 3.13 -9.97
C ASN A 49 5.76 4.14 -9.40
N TYR A 50 6.27 5.25 -8.88
CA TYR A 50 5.47 6.35 -8.37
C TYR A 50 4.98 7.22 -9.53
N GLU A 51 3.68 7.43 -9.63
CA GLU A 51 3.06 8.29 -10.63
C GLU A 51 2.71 9.66 -10.05
N ASP A 52 2.21 9.68 -8.80
CA ASP A 52 1.75 10.90 -8.15
C ASP A 52 1.79 10.77 -6.62
N PHE A 53 1.98 11.88 -5.91
CA PHE A 53 2.02 11.92 -4.45
C PHE A 53 0.78 12.64 -3.91
N TYR A 54 0.04 11.97 -3.02
CA TYR A 54 -1.12 12.53 -2.34
C TYR A 54 -0.77 13.17 -1.00
N LYS A 55 0.20 12.59 -0.28
CA LYS A 55 0.64 13.10 1.02
C LYS A 55 2.06 12.64 1.33
N GLY A 56 2.98 13.59 1.48
CA GLY A 56 4.39 13.31 1.77
C GLY A 56 5.13 12.55 0.66
N ASN A 57 6.46 12.56 0.71
CA ASN A 57 7.31 12.15 -0.43
C ASN A 57 8.16 10.90 -0.17
N ALA A 58 7.72 9.95 0.66
CA ALA A 58 8.49 8.70 0.82
C ALA A 58 8.28 7.77 -0.35
N LYS A 59 9.38 7.11 -0.71
CA LYS A 59 9.41 6.06 -1.72
C LYS A 59 9.90 4.76 -1.08
N ILE A 60 9.24 3.68 -1.44
CA ILE A 60 9.68 2.31 -1.26
C ILE A 60 9.67 1.67 -2.64
N ASN A 61 10.71 0.96 -3.01
CA ASN A 61 10.81 0.39 -4.36
C ASN A 61 9.92 -0.86 -4.50
N SER A 62 9.64 -1.55 -3.39
CA SER A 62 8.82 -2.75 -3.39
C SER A 62 7.98 -2.89 -2.13
N VAL A 63 6.82 -3.52 -2.27
CA VAL A 63 5.93 -3.93 -1.19
C VAL A 63 5.95 -5.45 -1.09
N GLU A 64 6.16 -5.98 0.11
CA GLU A 64 6.01 -7.42 0.38
C GLU A 64 4.57 -7.73 0.81
N LEU A 65 3.92 -8.62 0.07
CA LEU A 65 2.61 -9.14 0.40
C LEU A 65 2.74 -10.57 0.90
N ASP A 66 2.32 -10.81 2.14
CA ASP A 66 2.29 -12.15 2.72
C ASP A 66 1.38 -13.08 1.88
N SER A 67 1.77 -14.36 1.76
CA SER A 67 1.05 -15.35 0.96
C SER A 67 -0.44 -15.47 1.29
N SER A 68 -0.84 -15.23 2.54
CA SER A 68 -2.25 -15.23 2.96
C SER A 68 -3.08 -14.09 2.32
N ILE A 69 -2.46 -12.94 2.08
CA ILE A 69 -3.07 -11.75 1.45
C ILE A 69 -2.97 -11.86 -0.07
N TYR A 70 -1.80 -12.28 -0.55
CA TYR A 70 -1.50 -12.42 -1.97
C TYR A 70 -2.35 -13.51 -2.66
N SER A 71 -2.48 -14.71 -2.07
CA SER A 71 -3.18 -15.84 -2.72
C SER A 71 -4.64 -15.55 -3.04
N LYS A 72 -5.28 -14.65 -2.27
CA LYS A 72 -6.68 -14.24 -2.50
C LYS A 72 -6.82 -13.03 -3.43
N ASN A 73 -5.77 -12.24 -3.61
CA ASN A 73 -5.84 -10.93 -4.26
C ASN A 73 -4.83 -10.72 -5.40
N ILE A 74 -4.10 -11.76 -5.83
CA ILE A 74 -3.06 -11.65 -6.87
C ILE A 74 -3.56 -10.98 -8.15
N SER A 75 -4.80 -11.26 -8.55
CA SER A 75 -5.41 -10.69 -9.76
C SER A 75 -5.41 -9.17 -9.76
N ASN A 76 -5.38 -8.56 -8.57
CA ASN A 76 -5.38 -7.12 -8.39
C ASN A 76 -3.98 -6.50 -8.59
N TYR A 77 -2.89 -7.28 -8.44
CA TYR A 77 -1.51 -6.78 -8.40
C TYR A 77 -0.71 -7.05 -9.69
N LYS A 78 -1.38 -7.16 -10.84
CA LYS A 78 -0.72 -7.46 -12.13
C LYS A 78 0.16 -6.30 -12.60
N ILE A 79 1.21 -6.61 -13.36
CA ILE A 79 2.03 -5.59 -14.01
C ILE A 79 1.15 -4.65 -14.84
N GLY A 80 1.41 -3.35 -14.73
CA GLY A 80 0.68 -2.29 -15.42
C GLY A 80 -0.55 -1.77 -14.68
N THR A 81 -0.96 -2.40 -13.58
CA THR A 81 -2.11 -1.94 -12.79
C THR A 81 -1.74 -0.80 -11.84
N GLU A 82 -2.69 0.12 -11.67
CA GLU A 82 -2.54 1.31 -10.83
C GLU A 82 -3.13 1.08 -9.44
N HIS A 83 -2.43 1.59 -8.44
CA HIS A 83 -2.76 1.41 -7.04
C HIS A 83 -2.54 2.70 -6.26
N VAL A 84 -3.21 2.78 -5.10
CA VAL A 84 -2.82 3.70 -4.04
C VAL A 84 -2.03 2.93 -3.01
N LEU A 85 -0.82 3.43 -2.76
CA LEU A 85 0.10 2.90 -1.76
C LEU A 85 0.10 3.83 -0.55
N GLY A 86 -0.26 3.30 0.61
CA GLY A 86 -0.08 3.94 1.90
C GLY A 86 1.14 3.39 2.63
N ILE A 87 2.03 4.28 3.05
CA ILE A 87 3.26 3.99 3.79
C ILE A 87 3.10 4.54 5.21
N ILE A 88 3.04 3.64 6.19
CA ILE A 88 3.06 3.99 7.60
C ILE A 88 4.40 3.53 8.16
N HIS A 89 5.14 4.43 8.83
CA HIS A 89 6.41 4.12 9.54
C HIS A 89 6.15 3.24 10.78
N THR A 90 5.62 2.05 10.56
CA THR A 90 5.49 0.99 11.58
C THR A 90 5.95 -0.33 10.97
N PRO A 91 6.41 -1.32 11.77
CA PRO A 91 6.99 -2.57 11.27
C PRO A 91 6.08 -3.43 10.38
N ARG A 92 4.79 -3.10 10.25
CA ARG A 92 3.77 -3.87 9.52
C ARG A 92 2.81 -3.01 8.68
N GLY A 93 3.08 -1.70 8.54
CA GLY A 93 2.05 -0.72 8.22
C GLY A 93 1.91 -0.26 6.76
N HIS A 94 2.33 -1.05 5.78
CA HIS A 94 2.08 -0.69 4.37
C HIS A 94 0.75 -1.28 3.92
N PHE A 95 -0.05 -0.52 3.17
CA PHE A 95 -1.22 -1.05 2.48
C PHE A 95 -1.23 -0.61 1.03
N MET A 96 -1.78 -1.46 0.17
CA MET A 96 -1.92 -1.15 -1.25
C MET A 96 -3.33 -1.54 -1.70
N LYS A 97 -4.02 -0.61 -2.36
CA LYS A 97 -5.39 -0.80 -2.85
C LYS A 97 -5.46 -0.47 -4.35
N PRO A 98 -6.12 -1.29 -5.19
CA PRO A 98 -6.27 -0.99 -6.61
C PRO A 98 -6.99 0.34 -6.81
N TYR A 99 -6.45 1.20 -7.67
CA TYR A 99 -7.01 2.54 -7.89
C TYR A 99 -8.44 2.46 -8.46
N ASN A 100 -8.67 1.45 -9.30
CA ASN A 100 -9.94 1.15 -9.97
C ASN A 100 -11.03 0.73 -8.96
N ALA A 101 -10.62 0.20 -7.80
CA ALA A 101 -11.51 -0.25 -6.74
C ALA A 101 -11.80 0.85 -5.70
N LEU A 102 -11.29 2.07 -5.91
CA LEU A 102 -11.61 3.20 -5.07
C LEU A 102 -12.98 3.76 -5.43
N THR A 103 -13.79 3.97 -4.41
CA THR A 103 -15.03 4.75 -4.53
C THR A 103 -14.71 6.20 -4.88
N GLN A 104 -15.67 6.92 -5.45
CA GLN A 104 -15.48 8.34 -5.78
C GLN A 104 -15.08 9.15 -4.54
N ARG A 105 -15.72 8.88 -3.41
CA ARG A 105 -15.40 9.51 -2.13
C ARG A 105 -13.95 9.30 -1.69
N GLU A 106 -13.39 8.10 -1.91
CA GLU A 106 -11.98 7.84 -1.58
C GLU A 106 -11.04 8.62 -2.50
N LYS A 107 -11.36 8.75 -3.79
CA LYS A 107 -10.60 9.57 -4.73
C LYS A 107 -10.64 11.04 -4.34
N ASP A 108 -11.81 11.56 -4.01
CA ASP A 108 -11.98 12.96 -3.57
C ASP A 108 -11.16 13.26 -2.30
N LEU A 109 -11.15 12.31 -1.35
CA LEU A 109 -10.32 12.39 -0.15
C LEU A 109 -8.81 12.43 -0.50
N LEU A 110 -8.34 11.56 -1.39
CA LEU A 110 -6.94 11.56 -1.82
C LEU A 110 -6.53 12.89 -2.47
N GLU A 111 -7.36 13.44 -3.34
CA GLU A 111 -7.10 14.72 -3.98
C GLU A 111 -7.13 15.89 -2.97
N SER A 112 -7.97 15.81 -1.93
CA SER A 112 -7.96 16.82 -0.85
C SER A 112 -6.66 16.86 -0.05
N LEU A 113 -5.94 15.73 0.04
CA LEU A 113 -4.66 15.66 0.75
C LEU A 113 -3.54 16.41 0.03
N LYS A 114 -3.62 16.57 -1.29
CA LYS A 114 -2.64 17.33 -2.08
C LYS A 114 -2.66 18.83 -1.80
N LYS A 115 -3.77 19.34 -1.26
CA LYS A 115 -4.01 20.79 -1.08
C LYS A 115 -3.51 21.32 0.28
N GLN A 116 -2.87 20.47 1.09
CA GLN A 116 -2.31 20.80 2.41
C GLN A 116 -0.79 20.88 2.32
#